data_AF-V5GCC0-F1
#
_entry.id   AF-V5GCC0-F1
#
_cell.length_a   1.000
_cell.length_b   1.000
_cell.length_c   1.000
_cell.angle_alpha   90.00
_cell.angle_beta   90.00
_cell.angle_gamma   90.00
#
_symmetry.space_group_name_H-M   'P 1'
#
loop_
_entity.id
_entity.type
_entity.pdbx_description
1 polymer ?
#
loop_
_entity_poly.entity_id
_entity_poly.type
_entity_poly.pdbx_seq_one_letter_code
_entity_poly.pdbx_strand_id
1 'polypeptide(L)'
;AEGSRNNTARQLENALRIPQDKTALRKNFQNFTNTLLTKTNGATLDIDTAMFTNENFPLKNNFRAIIDQYYKVAVNQLDFKNSALAASSINKHVALVTRDRIKQLVIPP
;
A
#
# COMPACT_ATOMS: atom_id res chain seq x y z
N ALA A 1 1.78 -9.91 -3.79
CA ALA A 1 2.77 -10.99 -3.94
C ALA A 1 4.11 -10.70 -3.25
N GLU A 2 4.62 -9.46 -3.24
CA GLU A 2 5.96 -9.11 -2.74
C GLU A 2 6.26 -9.52 -1.28
N GLY A 3 5.26 -9.47 -0.39
CA GLY A 3 5.41 -9.89 1.01
C GLY A 3 5.16 -11.38 1.29
N SER A 4 4.81 -12.16 0.27
CA SER A 4 4.41 -13.57 0.39
C SER A 4 5.43 -14.52 -0.23
N ARG A 5 5.35 -15.82 0.10
CA ARG A 5 6.22 -16.86 -0.46
C ARG A 5 5.43 -18.12 -0.84
N ASN A 6 6.07 -19.01 -1.59
CA ASN A 6 5.58 -20.36 -1.93
C ASN A 6 4.12 -20.35 -2.44
N ASN A 7 3.25 -21.17 -1.87
CA ASN A 7 1.86 -21.32 -2.31
C ASN A 7 1.09 -20.01 -2.29
N THR A 8 1.23 -19.21 -1.23
CA THR A 8 0.55 -17.92 -1.11
C THR A 8 0.99 -16.94 -2.19
N ALA A 9 2.30 -16.89 -2.50
CA ALA A 9 2.80 -16.07 -3.60
C ALA A 9 2.27 -16.55 -4.94
N ARG A 10 2.33 -17.86 -5.22
CA ARG A 10 1.83 -18.44 -6.48
C ARG A 10 0.35 -18.18 -6.70
N GLN A 11 -0.47 -18.29 -5.64
CA GLN A 11 -1.90 -18.02 -5.73
C GLN A 11 -2.18 -16.56 -6.09
N LEU A 12 -1.50 -15.61 -5.45
CA LEU A 12 -1.61 -14.18 -5.78
C LEU A 12 -1.12 -13.88 -7.19
N GLU A 13 0.02 -14.46 -7.57
CA GLU A 13 0.63 -14.25 -8.90
C GLU A 13 -0.29 -14.80 -10.01
N ASN A 14 -0.87 -15.99 -9.83
CA ASN A 14 -1.79 -16.57 -10.80
C ASN A 14 -3.11 -15.80 -10.89
N ALA A 15 -3.73 -15.48 -9.76
CA ALA A 15 -5.04 -14.80 -9.73
C ALA A 15 -4.97 -13.40 -10.35
N LEU A 16 -3.88 -12.67 -10.11
CA LEU A 16 -3.65 -11.32 -10.63
C LEU A 16 -2.92 -11.30 -11.97
N ARG A 17 -2.62 -12.47 -12.55
CA ARG A 17 -1.86 -12.63 -13.81
C ARG A 17 -0.53 -11.87 -13.79
N ILE A 18 0.16 -11.92 -12.66
CA ILE A 18 1.46 -11.27 -12.48
C ILE A 18 2.50 -12.05 -13.29
N PRO A 19 3.32 -11.37 -14.13
CA PRO A 19 4.40 -12.03 -14.86
C PRO A 19 5.43 -12.60 -13.88
N GLN A 20 6.07 -13.71 -14.27
CA GLN A 20 7.12 -14.34 -13.47
C GLN A 20 8.32 -13.41 -13.25
N ASP A 21 8.59 -12.50 -14.20
CA ASP A 21 9.60 -11.45 -14.04
C ASP A 21 9.11 -10.34 -13.08
N LYS A 22 9.52 -10.45 -11.82
CA LYS A 22 9.22 -9.46 -10.78
C LYS A 22 9.87 -8.10 -11.03
N THR A 23 11.00 -8.05 -11.74
CA THR A 23 11.65 -6.77 -12.06
C THR A 23 10.83 -6.02 -13.08
N ALA A 24 10.35 -6.69 -14.12
CA ALA A 24 9.43 -6.12 -15.10
C ALA A 24 8.14 -5.65 -14.43
N LEU A 25 7.53 -6.46 -13.55
CA LEU A 25 6.36 -6.08 -12.77
C LEU A 25 6.57 -4.77 -12.01
N ARG A 26 7.66 -4.69 -11.23
CA ARG A 26 7.98 -3.53 -10.38
C ARG A 26 8.17 -2.26 -11.21
N LYS A 27 8.94 -2.32 -12.30
CA LYS A 27 9.15 -1.18 -13.20
C LYS A 27 7.86 -0.74 -13.87
N ASN A 28 7.05 -1.69 -14.33
CA ASN A 28 5.77 -1.39 -14.97
C ASN A 28 4.80 -0.73 -14.00
N PHE A 29 4.70 -1.23 -12.76
CA PHE A 29 3.87 -0.63 -11.72
C PHE A 29 4.33 0.79 -11.37
N GLN A 30 5.64 1.00 -11.21
CA GLN A 30 6.21 2.31 -10.93
C GLN A 30 5.91 3.30 -12.06
N ASN A 31 6.14 2.91 -13.32
CA ASN A 31 5.84 3.74 -14.48
C ASN A 31 4.34 4.06 -14.58
N PHE A 32 3.49 3.05 -14.43
CA PHE A 32 2.03 3.21 -14.46
C PHE A 32 1.55 4.23 -13.42
N THR A 33 1.99 4.08 -12.16
CA THR A 33 1.59 4.97 -11.08
C THR A 33 2.12 6.39 -11.29
N ASN A 34 3.35 6.55 -11.77
CA ASN A 34 3.90 7.87 -12.11
C ASN A 34 3.11 8.56 -13.23
N THR A 35 2.70 7.81 -14.26
CA THR A 35 1.86 8.36 -15.34
C THR A 35 0.50 8.81 -14.80
N LEU A 36 -0.14 8.01 -13.95
CA LEU A 36 -1.45 8.36 -13.39
C LEU A 36 -1.41 9.57 -12.44
N LEU A 37 -0.32 9.73 -11.69
CA LEU A 37 -0.12 10.86 -10.79
C LEU A 37 0.39 12.12 -11.50
N THR A 38 0.70 12.05 -12.79
CA THR A 38 1.12 13.21 -13.57
C THR A 38 -0.08 14.14 -13.75
N LYS A 39 0.06 15.38 -13.25
CA LYS A 39 -1.01 16.38 -13.36
C LYS A 39 -1.25 16.75 -14.81
N THR A 40 -2.52 16.69 -15.22
CA THR A 40 -2.99 17.16 -16.54
C THR A 40 -4.03 18.25 -16.35
N ASN A 41 -4.25 19.09 -17.36
CA ASN A 41 -5.17 20.25 -17.30
C ASN A 41 -6.67 19.86 -17.35
N GLY A 42 -7.05 18.68 -16.87
CA GLY A 42 -8.42 18.19 -16.91
C GLY A 42 -8.82 17.51 -15.60
N ALA A 43 -8.45 16.24 -15.46
CA ALA A 43 -8.79 15.44 -14.29
C ALA A 43 -7.62 15.37 -13.31
N THR A 44 -7.92 15.49 -12.01
CA THR A 44 -6.98 15.16 -10.94
C THR A 44 -7.24 13.73 -10.48
N LEU A 45 -6.24 12.87 -10.61
CA LEU A 45 -6.25 11.52 -10.07
C LEU A 45 -5.18 11.41 -8.98
N ASP A 46 -5.59 10.97 -7.80
CA ASP A 46 -4.70 10.66 -6.69
C ASP A 46 -4.77 9.16 -6.41
N ILE A 47 -3.61 8.54 -6.22
CA ILE A 47 -3.45 7.15 -5.84
C ILE A 47 -2.52 7.13 -4.64
N ASP A 48 -2.95 6.44 -3.59
CA ASP A 48 -2.16 6.20 -2.40
C ASP A 48 -2.16 4.70 -2.07
N THR A 49 -1.04 4.22 -1.54
CA THR A 49 -0.94 2.86 -1.01
C THR A 49 -0.25 2.93 0.33
N ALA A 50 -0.95 2.46 1.37
CA ALA A 50 -0.44 2.45 2.72
C ALA A 50 -0.53 1.05 3.33
N MET A 51 0.43 0.72 4.18
CA MET A 51 0.42 -0.46 5.03
C MET A 51 0.44 -0.02 6.49
N PHE A 52 -0.45 -0.62 7.28
CA PHE A 52 -0.52 -0.44 8.72
C PHE A 52 -0.04 -1.73 9.39
N THR A 53 1.07 -1.66 10.11
CA THR A 53 1.76 -2.83 10.67
C THR A 53 1.82 -2.73 12.18
N ASN A 54 1.83 -3.86 12.87
CA ASN A 54 2.00 -3.86 14.32
C ASN A 54 3.41 -3.32 14.66
N GLU A 55 3.49 -2.33 15.54
CA GLU A 55 4.74 -1.70 15.96
C GLU A 55 5.77 -2.70 16.52
N ASN A 56 5.32 -3.81 17.08
CA ASN A 56 6.20 -4.86 17.64
C ASN A 56 6.74 -5.84 16.59
N PHE A 57 6.36 -5.68 15.31
CA PHE A 57 6.75 -6.57 14.21
C PHE A 57 7.34 -5.75 13.06
N PRO A 58 8.62 -5.36 13.15
CA PRO A 58 9.26 -4.57 12.11
C PRO A 58 9.35 -5.33 10.78
N LEU A 59 9.23 -4.58 9.68
CA LEU A 59 9.38 -5.13 8.35
C LEU A 59 10.83 -5.58 8.11
N LYS A 60 11.00 -6.67 7.35
CA LYS A 60 12.33 -7.08 6.89
C LYS A 60 12.91 -6.02 5.97
N ASN A 61 14.18 -5.66 6.19
CA ASN A 61 14.87 -4.59 5.45
C ASN A 61 14.78 -4.75 3.93
N ASN A 62 14.93 -5.97 3.43
CA ASN A 62 14.83 -6.24 2.00
C ASN A 62 13.42 -5.97 1.44
N PHE A 63 12.37 -6.29 2.20
CA PHE A 63 11.00 -6.00 1.81
C PHE A 63 10.73 -4.50 1.87
N ARG A 64 11.19 -3.82 2.93
CA ARG A 64 11.08 -2.35 3.06
C ARG A 64 11.74 -1.63 1.87
N ALA A 65 12.94 -2.04 1.48
CA ALA A 65 13.62 -1.47 0.31
C ALA A 65 12.81 -1.62 -0.99
N ILE A 66 12.18 -2.78 -1.21
CA ILE A 66 11.37 -3.03 -2.41
C ILE A 66 10.13 -2.14 -2.45
N ILE A 67 9.37 -2.07 -1.35
CA ILE A 67 8.12 -1.29 -1.31
C ILE A 67 8.37 0.22 -1.40
N ASP A 68 9.49 0.70 -0.86
CA ASP A 68 9.87 2.11 -0.92
C ASP A 68 10.30 2.50 -2.33
N GLN A 69 11.15 1.67 -2.95
CA GLN A 69 11.70 1.96 -4.26
C GLN A 69 10.64 1.91 -5.36
N TYR A 70 9.79 0.87 -5.39
CA TYR A 70 8.95 0.59 -6.56
C TYR A 70 7.48 0.95 -6.37
N TYR A 71 6.98 0.92 -5.13
CA TYR A 71 5.56 1.04 -4.85
C TYR A 71 5.20 2.31 -4.06
N LYS A 72 6.19 3.04 -3.53
CA LYS A 72 6.02 4.28 -2.74
C LYS A 72 5.04 4.10 -1.58
N VAL A 73 5.09 2.94 -0.92
CA VAL A 73 4.14 2.59 0.14
C VAL A 73 4.40 3.38 1.41
N ALA A 74 3.39 4.09 1.90
CA ALA A 74 3.42 4.66 3.24
C ALA A 74 3.31 3.53 4.28
N VAL A 75 4.29 3.39 5.18
CA VAL A 75 4.26 2.38 6.24
C VAL A 75 4.03 3.07 7.57
N ASN A 76 2.94 2.71 8.23
CA ASN A 76 2.54 3.23 9.52
C ASN A 76 2.57 2.09 10.54
N GLN A 77 3.42 2.22 11.55
CA GLN A 77 3.45 1.29 12.68
C GLN A 77 2.44 1.74 13.73
N LEU A 78 1.55 0.83 14.14
CA LEU A 78 0.46 1.11 15.07
C LEU A 78 0.46 0.10 16.22
N ASP A 79 -0.01 0.54 17.39
CA ASP A 79 -0.46 -0.34 18.46
C ASP A 79 -1.90 -0.81 18.17
N PHE A 80 -2.03 -2.06 17.73
CA PHE A 80 -3.34 -2.67 17.48
C PHE A 80 -4.02 -3.20 18.76
N LYS A 81 -3.37 -3.16 19.93
CA LYS A 81 -4.05 -3.47 21.20
C LYS A 81 -5.08 -2.40 21.54
N ASN A 82 -4.84 -1.16 21.12
CA ASN A 82 -5.84 -0.09 21.15
C ASN A 82 -6.54 0.02 19.78
N SER A 83 -7.57 -0.81 19.59
CA SER A 83 -8.33 -0.88 18.33
C SER A 83 -8.92 0.46 17.89
N ALA A 84 -9.44 1.25 18.84
CA ALA A 84 -10.01 2.58 18.58
C ALA A 84 -8.96 3.56 18.04
N LEU A 85 -7.78 3.61 18.67
CA LEU A 85 -6.67 4.46 18.22
C LEU A 85 -6.11 4.03 16.87
N ALA A 86 -5.99 2.71 16.64
CA ALA A 86 -5.55 2.17 15.37
C ALA A 86 -6.52 2.50 14.24
N ALA A 87 -7.83 2.29 14.44
CA ALA A 87 -8.87 2.64 13.47
C ALA A 87 -8.89 4.16 13.20
N SER A 88 -8.75 4.99 14.24
CA SER A 88 -8.64 6.44 14.10
C SER A 88 -7.43 6.86 13.25
N SER A 89 -6.27 6.24 13.48
CA SER A 89 -5.05 6.50 12.70
C SER A 89 -5.21 6.13 11.22
N ILE A 90 -5.82 4.97 10.93
CA ILE A 90 -6.11 4.52 9.57
C ILE A 90 -7.08 5.50 8.88
N ASN A 91 -8.19 5.83 9.55
CA ASN A 91 -9.20 6.75 9.00
C ASN A 91 -8.63 8.15 8.75
N LYS A 92 -7.75 8.65 9.64
CA LYS A 92 -7.06 9.93 9.44
C LYS A 92 -6.16 9.91 8.21
N HIS A 93 -5.39 8.84 7.99
CA HIS A 93 -4.57 8.69 6.79
C HIS A 93 -5.45 8.69 5.54
N VAL A 94 -6.52 7.88 5.52
CA VAL A 94 -7.45 7.78 4.40
C VAL A 94 -8.14 9.12 4.11
N ALA A 95 -8.62 9.81 5.14
CA ALA A 95 -9.24 11.12 4.99
C ALA A 95 -8.27 12.12 4.37
N LEU A 96 -7.02 12.16 4.84
CA LEU A 96 -5.99 13.05 4.31
C LEU A 96 -5.74 12.81 2.81
N VAL A 97 -5.44 11.56 2.43
CA VAL A 97 -5.09 11.22 1.04
C VAL A 97 -6.28 11.31 0.08
N THR A 98 -7.51 11.27 0.60
CA THR A 98 -8.74 11.44 -0.18
C THR A 98 -9.34 12.84 -0.11
N ARG A 99 -8.67 13.81 0.53
CA ARG A 99 -9.17 15.18 0.74
C ARG A 99 -10.55 15.19 1.44
N ASP A 100 -10.64 14.47 2.54
CA ASP A 100 -11.82 14.31 3.40
C ASP A 100 -13.06 13.70 2.74
N ARG A 101 -12.91 13.13 1.54
CA ARG A 101 -14.00 12.43 0.83
C ARG A 101 -14.34 11.10 1.50
N ILE A 102 -13.36 10.45 2.13
CA ILE A 102 -13.56 9.21 2.89
C ILE A 102 -13.06 9.44 4.32
N LYS A 103 -13.98 9.77 5.23
CA LYS A 103 -13.65 10.07 6.63
C LYS A 103 -13.61 8.86 7.54
N GLN A 104 -14.34 7.80 7.20
CA GLN A 104 -14.44 6.58 7.99
C GLN A 104 -14.46 5.38 7.05
N LEU A 105 -13.30 4.74 6.91
CA LEU A 105 -13.14 3.50 6.14
C LEU A 105 -13.22 2.27 7.04
N VAL A 106 -12.62 2.35 8.23
CA VAL A 106 -12.56 1.27 9.21
C VAL A 106 -13.38 1.65 10.44
N ILE A 107 -14.20 0.72 10.91
CA ILE A 107 -14.96 0.84 12.15
C ILE A 107 -14.24 -0.01 13.19
N PRO A 108 -13.85 0.55 14.36
CA PRO A 108 -13.24 -0.26 15.41
C PRO A 108 -14.24 -1.29 15.93
N PRO A 109 -13.80 -2.52 16.25
CA PRO A 109 -14.62 -3.54 16.90
C PRO A 109 -15.02 -3.16 18.32
#